data_AF-A0A819R662-F1
#
_entry.id   AF-A0A819R662-F1
#
_cell.length_a   1.000
_cell.length_b   1.000
_cell.length_c   1.000
_cell.angle_alpha   90.00
_cell.angle_beta   90.00
_cell.angle_gamma   90.00
#
_symmetry.space_group_name_H-M   'P 1'
#
loop_
_entity.id
_entity.type
_entity.pdbx_description
1 polymer ?
#
loop_
_entity_poly.entity_id
_entity_poly.type
_entity_poly.pdbx_seq_one_letter_code
_entity_poly.pdbx_strand_id
1 'polypeptide(L)'
;MKNHTCANKSASKTSTTPSRQRTISSYMPPAPDNYSSIKDRIVEACVEFCALDGKPFDTVTSEGFINMAKQLMNAGASIGTG
;
A
#
# COMPACT_ATOMS: atom_id res chain seq x y z
N MET A 1 -30.90 -16.81 41.47
CA MET A 1 -30.91 -16.22 40.12
C MET A 1 -30.93 -14.70 40.27
N LYS A 2 -29.82 -14.02 40.02
CA LYS A 2 -29.72 -12.55 40.14
C LYS A 2 -29.57 -11.98 38.73
N ASN A 3 -30.61 -11.29 38.26
CA ASN A 3 -30.63 -10.63 36.96
C ASN A 3 -29.81 -9.34 37.05
N HIS A 4 -28.72 -9.26 36.27
CA HIS A 4 -27.94 -8.04 36.14
C HIS A 4 -28.56 -7.16 35.05
N THR A 5 -29.41 -6.23 35.45
CA THR A 5 -29.95 -5.18 34.56
C THR A 5 -28.99 -4.00 34.56
N CYS A 6 -28.32 -3.75 33.43
CA CYS A 6 -27.55 -2.52 33.25
C CYS A 6 -28.50 -1.33 33.06
N ALA A 7 -28.49 -0.39 34.01
CA ALA A 7 -29.19 0.88 33.89
C ALA A 7 -28.52 1.75 32.81
N ASN A 8 -29.25 2.03 31.73
CA ASN A 8 -28.85 3.01 30.72
C ASN A 8 -29.01 4.41 31.31
N LYS A 9 -27.92 5.00 31.84
CA LYS A 9 -27.91 6.40 32.27
C LYS A 9 -27.63 7.29 31.06
N SER A 10 -28.69 7.85 30.51
CA SER A 10 -28.58 9.02 29.64
C SER A 10 -28.35 10.28 30.47
N ALA A 11 -27.43 11.11 29.97
CA ALA A 11 -27.16 12.51 30.29
C ALA A 11 -26.36 12.83 31.57
N SER A 12 -25.09 13.21 31.37
CA SER A 12 -24.63 14.50 31.86
C SER A 12 -23.46 15.02 31.01
N LYS A 13 -23.55 16.28 30.59
CA LYS A 13 -22.57 16.99 29.75
C LYS A 13 -21.35 17.34 30.60
N THR A 14 -20.21 16.75 30.27
CA THR A 14 -18.89 17.29 30.57
C THR A 14 -18.11 17.32 29.27
N SER A 15 -17.55 18.49 28.95
CA SER A 15 -16.68 18.74 27.82
C SER A 15 -15.55 17.71 27.79
N THR A 16 -15.65 16.75 26.89
CA THR A 16 -14.56 15.86 26.54
C THR A 16 -14.65 15.76 25.03
N THR A 17 -13.60 16.22 24.37
CA THR A 17 -13.36 16.01 22.94
C THR A 17 -13.88 14.63 22.54
N PRO A 18 -14.64 14.50 21.44
CA PRO A 18 -15.07 13.19 21.01
C PRO A 18 -13.80 12.37 20.78
N SER A 19 -13.50 11.47 21.72
CA SER A 19 -12.54 10.40 21.54
C SER A 19 -13.17 9.55 20.45
N ARG A 20 -12.85 9.91 19.21
CA ARG A 20 -13.28 9.25 17.99
C ARG A 20 -12.81 7.82 18.17
N GLN A 21 -13.73 6.95 18.58
CA GLN A 21 -13.47 5.54 18.82
C GLN A 21 -12.93 5.00 17.50
N ARG A 22 -11.61 4.85 17.43
CA ARG A 22 -10.90 4.43 16.22
C ARG A 22 -11.24 2.96 16.04
N THR A 23 -12.02 2.65 15.01
CA THR A 23 -12.26 1.26 14.60
C THR A 23 -10.91 0.62 14.30
N ILE A 24 -10.74 -0.66 14.61
CA ILE A 24 -9.47 -1.39 14.40
C ILE A 24 -8.98 -1.26 12.94
N SER A 25 -9.92 -1.08 12.00
CA SER A 25 -9.66 -0.70 10.61
C SER A 25 -8.73 0.50 10.42
N SER A 26 -8.70 1.49 11.32
CA SER A 26 -7.80 2.65 11.20
C SER A 26 -6.33 2.34 11.48
N TYR A 27 -6.03 1.14 12.00
CA TYR A 27 -4.68 0.66 12.26
C TYR A 27 -4.23 -0.37 11.22
N MET A 28 -5.14 -0.86 10.39
CA MET A 28 -4.82 -1.71 9.26
C MET A 28 -4.43 -0.81 8.08
N PRO A 29 -3.22 -0.95 7.51
CA PRO A 29 -2.92 -0.33 6.23
C PRO A 29 -3.94 -0.83 5.19
N PRO A 30 -4.39 0.02 4.25
CA PRO A 30 -5.30 -0.40 3.20
C PRO A 30 -4.71 -1.61 2.48
N ALA A 31 -5.53 -2.64 2.25
CA ALA A 31 -5.12 -3.81 1.51
C ALA A 31 -4.69 -3.33 0.11
N PRO A 32 -3.45 -3.63 -0.32
CA PRO A 32 -3.02 -3.31 -1.67
C PRO A 32 -3.74 -4.27 -2.61
N ASP A 33 -4.80 -3.79 -3.25
CA ASP A 33 -5.75 -4.60 -4.01
C ASP A 33 -5.15 -5.30 -5.24
N ASN A 34 -3.88 -5.09 -5.57
CA ASN A 34 -3.36 -5.38 -6.92
C ASN A 34 -1.86 -5.72 -7.02
N TYR A 35 -1.25 -6.33 -6.00
CA TYR A 35 0.17 -6.73 -6.14
C TYR A 35 0.43 -7.75 -7.25
N SER A 36 -0.55 -8.61 -7.56
CA SER A 36 -0.42 -9.57 -8.66
C SER A 36 -0.30 -8.85 -10.01
N SER A 37 -1.20 -7.91 -10.28
CA SER A 37 -1.23 -7.20 -11.56
C SER A 37 -0.03 -6.28 -11.76
N ILE A 38 0.55 -5.73 -10.69
CA ILE A 38 1.77 -4.91 -10.81
C ILE A 38 2.96 -5.77 -11.25
N LYS A 39 3.12 -6.99 -10.71
CA LYS A 39 4.21 -7.88 -11.13
C LYS A 39 4.07 -8.26 -12.60
N ASP A 40 2.86 -8.59 -13.03
CA ASP A 40 2.58 -8.96 -14.42
C ASP A 40 2.94 -7.81 -15.38
N ARG A 41 2.57 -6.57 -15.03
CA ARG A 41 2.92 -5.37 -15.81
C ARG A 41 4.42 -5.10 -15.87
N ILE A 42 5.16 -5.35 -14.79
CA ILE A 42 6.62 -5.19 -14.79
C ILE A 42 7.26 -6.23 -15.71
N VAL A 43 6.79 -7.48 -15.67
CA VAL A 43 7.26 -8.54 -16.57
C VAL A 43 7.00 -8.17 -18.02
N GLU A 44 5.78 -7.72 -18.35
CA GLU A 44 5.41 -7.29 -19.69
C GLU A 44 6.31 -6.15 -20.20
N ALA A 45 6.55 -5.12 -19.38
CA ALA A 45 7.44 -4.02 -19.74
C ALA A 45 8.89 -4.47 -19.98
N CYS A 46 9.41 -5.41 -19.18
CA CYS A 46 10.75 -5.97 -19.39
C CYS A 46 10.83 -6.79 -20.69
N VAL A 47 9.78 -7.56 -21.01
CA VAL A 47 9.70 -8.32 -22.25
C VAL A 47 9.64 -7.37 -23.46
N GLU A 48 8.82 -6.33 -23.38
CA GLU A 48 8.69 -5.32 -24.44
C GLU A 48 10.01 -4.59 -24.68
N PHE A 49 10.69 -4.15 -23.62
CA PHE A 49 12.04 -3.58 -23.71
C PHE A 49 13.01 -4.50 -24.44
N CYS A 50 13.07 -5.78 -24.05
CA CYS A 50 13.94 -6.74 -24.72
C CYS A 50 13.59 -6.95 -26.20
N ALA A 51 12.31 -7.04 -26.52
CA ALA A 51 11.82 -7.29 -27.87
C ALA A 51 12.03 -6.09 -28.81
N LEU A 52 11.69 -4.88 -28.35
CA LEU A 52 11.75 -3.67 -29.16
C LEU A 52 13.19 -3.16 -29.32
N ASP A 53 14.01 -3.27 -28.28
CA ASP A 53 15.38 -2.75 -28.29
C ASP A 53 16.42 -3.81 -28.71
N GLY A 54 15.96 -5.01 -29.08
CA GLY A 54 16.80 -6.13 -29.50
C GLY A 54 17.81 -6.55 -28.42
N LYS A 55 17.40 -6.51 -27.15
CA LYS A 55 18.26 -6.86 -26.00
C LYS A 55 18.06 -8.32 -25.59
N PRO A 56 19.12 -9.02 -25.16
CA PRO A 56 18.96 -10.34 -24.57
C PRO A 56 18.18 -10.25 -23.26
N PHE A 57 17.39 -11.28 -22.93
CA PHE A 57 16.59 -11.31 -21.69
C PHE A 57 17.45 -11.26 -20.42
N ASP A 58 18.70 -11.73 -20.47
CA ASP A 58 19.65 -11.58 -19.35
C ASP A 58 20.02 -10.12 -19.03
N THR A 59 19.69 -9.16 -19.90
CA THR A 59 19.92 -7.74 -19.61
C THR A 59 19.18 -7.30 -18.35
N VAL A 60 17.94 -7.77 -18.16
CA VAL A 60 17.09 -7.34 -17.03
C VAL A 60 17.46 -8.02 -15.70
N THR A 61 18.30 -9.05 -15.73
CA THR A 61 18.84 -9.73 -14.54
C THR A 61 20.19 -9.15 -14.09
N SER A 62 20.82 -8.30 -14.91
CA SER A 62 22.11 -7.69 -14.59
C SER A 62 22.03 -6.72 -13.41
N GLU A 63 23.09 -6.68 -12.58
CA GLU A 63 23.15 -5.78 -11.42
C GLU A 63 23.00 -4.31 -11.80
N GLY A 64 23.56 -3.90 -12.95
CA GLY A 64 23.45 -2.53 -13.45
C GLY A 64 21.99 -2.14 -13.77
N PHE A 65 21.26 -3.04 -14.44
CA PHE A 65 19.84 -2.82 -14.72
C PHE A 65 19.01 -2.77 -13.45
N ILE A 66 19.24 -3.69 -12.51
CA ILE A 66 18.54 -3.72 -11.22
C ILE A 66 18.81 -2.44 -10.42
N ASN A 67 20.04 -1.93 -10.41
CA ASN A 67 20.38 -0.70 -9.70
C ASN A 67 19.70 0.53 -10.34
N MET A 68 19.69 0.58 -11.67
CA MET A 68 18.99 1.64 -12.42
C MET A 68 17.48 1.61 -12.16
N ALA A 69 16.84 0.43 -12.17
CA ALA A 69 15.42 0.29 -11.83
C ALA A 69 15.12 0.77 -10.40
N LYS A 70 15.97 0.44 -9.42
CA LYS A 70 15.85 0.96 -8.03
C LYS A 70 15.92 2.49 -7.97
N GLN A 71 16.84 3.10 -8.71
CA GLN A 71 16.96 4.56 -8.76
C GLN A 71 15.71 5.21 -9.37
N LEU A 72 15.16 4.63 -10.45
CA LEU A 72 13.91 5.10 -11.06
C LEU A 72 12.73 4.99 -10.08
N MET A 73 12.62 3.89 -9.33
CA MET A 73 11.58 3.75 -8.30
C MET A 73 11.71 4.82 -7.21
N ASN A 74 12.93 5.08 -6.74
CA ASN A 74 13.19 6.10 -5.73
C ASN A 74 12.89 7.51 -6.25
N ALA A 75 13.23 7.81 -7.51
CA ALA A 75 12.89 9.07 -8.16
C ALA A 75 11.37 9.21 -8.35
N GLY A 76 10.68 8.14 -8.74
CA GLY A 76 9.23 8.12 -8.83
C GLY A 76 8.56 8.38 -7.47
N ALA A 77 9.10 7.82 -6.39
CA ALA A 77 8.60 8.05 -5.03
C ALA A 77 8.86 9.49 -4.52
N SER A 78 9.93 10.14 -4.95
CA SER A 78 10.23 11.52 -4.55
C SER A 78 9.46 12.57 -5.34
N ILE A 79 9.09 12.26 -6.59
CA ILE A 79 8.29 13.14 -7.45
C ILE A 79 6.78 12.91 -7.24
N GLY A 80 6.39 11.67 -6.92
CA GLY A 80 5.02 11.23 -6.73
C GLY A 80 4.42 11.54 -5.36
N THR A 81 4.31 12.82 -5.02
CA THR A 81 3.31 13.32 -4.05
C THR A 81 2.52 14.45 -4.73
N GLY A 82 1.61 14.05 -5.61
CA GLY A 82 0.61 14.93 -6.24
C GLY A 82 -0.75 14.26 -6.18
#